data_AF-G5F5F1-F1
#
_entry.id   AF-G5F5F1-F1
#
_cell.length_a   1.000
_cell.length_b   1.000
_cell.length_c   1.000
_cell.angle_alpha   90.00
_cell.angle_beta   90.00
_cell.angle_gamma   90.00
#
_symmetry.space_group_name_H-M   'P 1'
#
loop_
_entity.id
_entity.type
_entity.pdbx_description
1 polymer ?
#
loop_
_entity_poly.entity_id
_entity_poly.type
_entity_poly.pdbx_seq_one_letter_code
_entity_poly.pdbx_strand_id
1 'polypeptide(L)'
;MDTKLSKKHNPVYTMRDEPAKLAEGEVREVEIAIVPTARVYHKGERFRIQVSGRYIREGWFEPLAWDQENHGTHCVHTGGQHASYLELPVVPPRYQAGEYIHR
;
A
#
# COMPACT_ATOMS: atom_id res chain seq x y z
N MET A 1 -3.06 -4.62 15.62
CA MET A 1 -4.16 -4.33 14.68
C MET A 1 -5.43 -4.10 15.48
N ASP A 2 -6.25 -3.13 15.11
CA ASP A 2 -7.62 -2.96 15.63
C ASP A 2 -8.58 -3.77 14.75
N THR A 3 -8.99 -4.94 15.21
CA THR A 3 -9.87 -5.84 14.46
C THR A 3 -11.30 -5.33 14.31
N LYS A 4 -11.73 -4.34 15.10
CA LYS A 4 -13.07 -3.75 15.00
C LYS A 4 -13.13 -2.65 13.96
N LEU A 5 -12.04 -1.90 13.79
CA LEU A 5 -11.94 -0.79 12.84
C LEU A 5 -11.39 -1.21 11.47
N SER A 6 -10.55 -2.24 11.42
CA SER A 6 -9.97 -2.73 10.17
C SER A 6 -11.05 -3.27 9.25
N LYS A 7 -10.96 -2.91 7.98
CA LYS A 7 -11.79 -3.44 6.89
C LYS A 7 -10.88 -4.07 5.85
N LYS A 8 -11.45 -4.89 4.95
CA LYS A 8 -10.73 -5.58 3.87
C LYS A 8 -9.62 -4.71 3.24
N HIS A 9 -9.99 -3.54 2.71
CA HIS A 9 -9.06 -2.65 2.01
C HIS A 9 -8.52 -1.49 2.86
N ASN A 10 -8.68 -1.55 4.19
CA ASN A 10 -8.29 -0.46 5.08
C ASN A 10 -7.85 -1.03 6.44
N PRO A 11 -6.56 -1.40 6.59
CA PRO A 11 -6.03 -1.84 7.86
C PRO A 11 -5.95 -0.68 8.85
N VAL A 12 -6.32 -0.93 10.11
CA VAL A 12 -6.25 0.06 11.19
C VAL A 12 -5.40 -0.48 12.32
N TYR A 13 -4.26 0.16 12.57
CA TYR A 13 -3.38 -0.19 13.69
C TYR A 13 -3.81 0.54 14.96
N THR A 14 -3.73 -0.14 16.11
CA THR A 14 -4.04 0.46 17.41
C THR A 14 -3.02 1.53 17.80
N MET A 15 -1.75 1.33 17.45
CA MET A 15 -0.62 2.20 17.81
C MET A 15 -0.53 2.49 19.32
N ARG A 16 -0.93 1.52 20.17
CA ARG A 16 -0.98 1.67 21.63
C ARG A 16 0.19 1.01 22.36
N ASP A 17 0.86 0.08 21.71
CA ASP A 17 1.92 -0.73 22.30
C ASP A 17 3.28 -0.17 21.90
N GLU A 18 4.31 -0.43 22.71
CA GLU A 18 5.69 -0.14 22.32
C GLU A 18 6.04 -0.87 21.02
N PRO A 19 6.82 -0.26 20.10
CA PRO A 19 7.17 -0.90 18.84
C PRO A 19 7.99 -2.17 19.07
N ALA A 20 7.39 -3.33 18.78
CA ALA A 20 8.09 -4.61 18.79
C ALA A 20 9.09 -4.66 17.63
N LYS A 21 10.36 -4.34 17.92
CA LYS A 21 11.48 -4.36 16.96
C LYS A 21 11.70 -5.78 16.41
N LEU A 22 12.17 -5.85 15.17
CA LEU A 22 12.50 -7.12 14.50
C LEU A 22 13.85 -7.63 14.97
N ALA A 23 13.99 -8.95 15.06
CA ALA A 23 15.30 -9.59 15.12
C ALA A 23 15.98 -9.57 13.74
N GLU A 24 17.30 -9.75 13.71
CA GLU A 24 18.06 -9.83 12.46
C GLU A 24 17.57 -11.03 11.61
N GLY A 25 17.28 -10.76 10.33
CA GLY A 25 16.77 -11.76 9.39
C GLY A 25 15.31 -12.16 9.61
N GLU A 26 14.63 -11.60 10.61
CA GLU A 26 13.21 -11.88 10.85
C GLU A 26 12.34 -11.33 9.71
N VAL A 27 11.56 -12.21 9.08
CA VAL A 27 10.57 -11.82 8.09
C VAL A 27 9.24 -11.58 8.78
N ARG A 28 8.68 -10.38 8.60
CA ARG A 28 7.38 -10.02 9.18
C ARG A 28 6.44 -9.46 8.11
N GLU A 29 5.21 -9.94 8.14
CA GLU A 29 4.12 -9.39 7.33
C GLU A 29 3.66 -8.05 7.91
N VAL A 30 3.45 -7.08 7.02
CA VAL A 30 2.92 -5.75 7.36
C VAL A 30 1.81 -5.39 6.38
N GLU A 31 0.77 -4.75 6.88
CA GLU A 31 -0.31 -4.19 6.07
C GLU A 31 -0.16 -2.68 6.05
N ILE A 32 -0.04 -2.09 4.87
CA ILE A 32 0.18 -0.64 4.71
C ILE A 32 -1.10 -0.03 4.17
N ALA A 33 -1.74 0.81 4.98
CA ALA A 33 -2.88 1.59 4.51
C ALA A 33 -2.42 2.61 3.45
N ILE A 34 -2.99 2.51 2.26
CA ILE A 34 -2.78 3.49 1.19
C ILE A 34 -3.87 4.55 1.31
N VAL A 35 -3.47 5.82 1.28
CA VAL A 35 -4.43 6.95 1.30
C VAL A 35 -5.48 6.73 0.19
N PRO A 36 -6.78 6.92 0.48
CA PRO A 36 -7.83 6.71 -0.52
C PRO A 36 -7.59 7.56 -1.77
N THR A 37 -7.57 6.90 -2.92
CA THR A 37 -7.49 7.56 -4.22
C THR A 37 -8.46 6.92 -5.20
N ALA A 38 -8.90 7.69 -6.19
CA ALA A 38 -9.71 7.21 -7.31
C ALA A 38 -8.97 7.53 -8.61
N ARG A 39 -8.75 6.51 -9.44
CA ARG A 39 -8.13 6.66 -10.76
C ARG A 39 -8.78 5.73 -11.75
N VAL A 40 -8.94 6.21 -12.97
CA VAL A 40 -9.31 5.42 -14.14
C VAL A 40 -8.02 5.09 -14.90
N TYR A 41 -7.84 3.81 -15.21
CA TYR A 41 -6.76 3.37 -16.10
C TYR A 41 -7.34 3.11 -17.48
N HIS A 42 -6.85 3.86 -18.47
CA HIS A 42 -7.16 3.70 -19.87
C HIS A 42 -6.29 2.63 -20.51
N LYS A 43 -6.72 2.14 -21.67
CA LYS A 43 -5.96 1.16 -22.47
C LYS A 43 -4.56 1.70 -22.74
N GLY A 44 -3.54 0.90 -22.38
CA GLY A 44 -2.12 1.26 -22.55
C GLY A 44 -1.48 1.90 -21.32
N GLU A 45 -2.28 2.38 -20.36
CA GLU A 45 -1.77 2.89 -19.09
C GLU A 45 -1.36 1.74 -18.16
N ARG A 46 -0.49 2.06 -17.19
CA ARG A 46 0.05 1.08 -16.25
C ARG A 46 -0.07 1.58 -14.83
N PHE A 47 -0.35 0.63 -13.94
CA PHE A 47 -0.23 0.81 -12.52
C PHE A 47 1.18 0.43 -12.05
N ARG A 48 1.82 1.28 -11.25
CA ARG A 48 3.15 1.04 -10.70
C ARG A 48 3.13 1.25 -9.19
N ILE A 49 3.68 0.30 -8.45
CA ILE A 49 3.94 0.41 -7.02
C ILE A 49 5.42 0.70 -6.83
N GLN A 50 5.74 1.61 -5.91
CA GLN A 50 7.10 1.86 -5.46
C GLN A 50 7.15 1.69 -3.94
N VAL A 51 8.07 0.85 -3.47
CA VAL A 51 8.33 0.62 -2.04
C VAL A 51 9.71 1.15 -1.72
N SER A 52 9.87 1.86 -0.61
CA SER A 52 11.09 2.57 -0.27
C SER A 52 11.23 2.76 1.23
N GLY A 53 12.45 2.66 1.75
CA GLY A 53 12.82 3.00 3.13
C GLY A 53 12.95 4.51 3.37
N ARG A 54 12.44 5.35 2.47
CA ARG A 54 12.35 6.81 2.61
C ARG A 54 11.05 7.30 1.99
N TYR A 55 10.61 8.48 2.40
CA TYR A 55 9.46 9.14 1.80
C TYR A 55 9.72 9.46 0.31
N ILE A 56 8.85 8.96 -0.58
CA ILE A 56 8.89 9.27 -2.01
C ILE A 56 7.98 10.48 -2.25
N ARG A 57 8.58 11.63 -2.55
CA ARG A 57 7.83 12.87 -2.82
C ARG A 57 7.69 13.08 -4.32
N GLU A 58 6.47 13.02 -4.84
CA GLU A 58 6.16 13.42 -6.23
C GLU A 58 5.40 14.74 -6.23
N GLY A 59 6.12 15.87 -6.31
CA GLY A 59 5.52 17.19 -6.53
C GLY A 59 4.56 17.71 -5.44
N TRP A 60 4.43 17.02 -4.30
CA TRP A 60 3.56 17.44 -3.20
C TRP A 60 4.07 18.72 -2.54
N PHE A 61 3.15 19.65 -2.25
CA PHE A 61 3.47 20.99 -1.76
C PHE A 61 3.80 21.03 -0.27
N GLU A 62 3.25 20.10 0.53
CA GLU A 62 3.54 20.04 1.97
C GLU A 62 4.91 19.40 2.21
N PRO A 63 5.80 20.04 2.99
CA PRO A 63 7.15 19.57 3.24
C PRO A 63 7.18 18.49 4.33
N LEU A 64 6.38 17.43 4.17
CA LEU A 64 6.37 16.32 5.11
C LEU A 64 7.74 15.62 5.12
N ALA A 65 8.29 15.48 6.32
CA ALA A 65 9.49 14.74 6.63
C ALA A 65 9.25 13.98 7.94
N TRP A 66 9.86 12.81 8.07
CA TRP A 66 9.80 11.99 9.26
C TRP A 66 11.21 11.62 9.69
N ASP A 67 11.43 11.57 11.00
CA ASP A 67 12.59 10.89 11.56
C ASP A 67 12.51 9.40 11.22
N GLN A 68 13.65 8.81 10.85
CA GLN A 68 13.73 7.43 10.40
C GLN A 68 14.77 6.66 11.20
N GLU A 69 14.45 5.42 11.55
CA GLU A 69 15.38 4.44 12.12
C GLU A 69 15.90 3.45 11.06
N ASN A 70 15.75 3.79 9.77
CA ASN A 70 16.08 2.89 8.67
C ASN A 70 17.60 2.83 8.45
N HIS A 71 18.15 1.62 8.46
CA HIS A 71 19.57 1.35 8.22
C HIS A 71 19.75 0.08 7.37
N GLY A 72 20.75 0.08 6.50
CA GLY A 72 21.11 -1.10 5.71
C GLY A 72 20.15 -1.41 4.56
N THR A 73 19.87 -2.70 4.34
CA THR A 73 19.09 -3.21 3.21
C THR A 73 17.70 -3.63 3.66
N HIS A 74 16.67 -3.17 2.95
CA HIS A 74 15.29 -3.60 3.17
C HIS A 74 14.92 -4.67 2.13
N CYS A 75 14.45 -5.82 2.59
CA CYS A 75 14.07 -6.95 1.72
C CYS A 75 12.54 -7.07 1.65
N VAL A 76 11.99 -7.07 0.43
CA VAL A 76 10.58 -7.35 0.18
C VAL A 76 10.47 -8.75 -0.43
N HIS A 77 9.87 -9.67 0.33
CA HIS A 77 9.66 -11.03 -0.13
C HIS A 77 8.42 -11.10 -1.02
N THR A 78 8.47 -11.91 -2.08
CA THR A 78 7.33 -12.12 -2.98
C THR A 78 7.19 -13.59 -3.36
N GLY A 79 5.96 -14.05 -3.57
CA GLY A 79 5.64 -15.42 -3.95
C GLY A 79 5.66 -16.43 -2.80
N GLY A 80 5.15 -17.64 -3.08
CA GLY A 80 5.08 -18.75 -2.13
C GLY A 80 4.36 -18.37 -0.84
N GLN A 81 4.96 -18.71 0.29
CA GLN A 81 4.45 -18.40 1.63
C GLN A 81 4.58 -16.92 2.04
N HIS A 82 5.31 -16.12 1.27
CA HIS A 82 5.54 -14.69 1.51
C HIS A 82 5.03 -13.86 0.33
N ALA A 83 3.82 -14.17 -0.13
CA ALA A 83 3.20 -13.46 -1.25
C ALA A 83 2.81 -12.05 -0.81
N SER A 84 3.68 -11.05 -1.02
CA SER A 84 3.25 -9.65 -0.95
C SER A 84 2.34 -9.30 -2.13
N TYR A 85 1.24 -8.63 -1.83
CA TYR A 85 0.24 -8.20 -2.82
C TYR A 85 -0.26 -6.79 -2.50
N LEU A 86 -0.99 -6.20 -3.46
CA LEU A 86 -1.77 -5.00 -3.24
C LEU A 86 -3.26 -5.34 -3.34
N GLU A 87 -4.02 -4.96 -2.32
CA GLU A 87 -5.47 -4.99 -2.41
C GLU A 87 -6.02 -3.76 -3.13
N LEU A 88 -6.75 -3.97 -4.21
CA LEU A 88 -7.37 -2.91 -4.99
C LEU A 88 -8.90 -3.05 -5.00
N PRO A 89 -9.65 -2.02 -4.57
CA PRO A 89 -11.10 -1.99 -4.70
C PRO A 89 -11.48 -1.61 -6.16
N VAL A 90 -11.48 -2.59 -7.05
CA VAL A 90 -11.86 -2.38 -8.46
C VAL A 90 -13.35 -2.10 -8.57
N VAL A 91 -13.71 -0.91 -9.04
CA VAL A 91 -15.10 -0.53 -9.31
C VAL A 91 -15.41 -0.81 -10.78
N PRO A 92 -16.36 -1.72 -11.10
CA PRO A 92 -16.72 -2.00 -12.49
C PRO A 92 -17.43 -0.79 -13.12
N PRO A 93 -17.38 -0.66 -14.46
CA PRO A 93 -18.14 0.39 -15.14
C PRO A 93 -19.65 0.21 -14.94
N ARG A 94 -20.38 1.33 -14.88
CA ARG A 94 -21.83 1.31 -14.69
C ARG A 94 -22.56 0.84 -15.95
N TYR A 95 -22.05 1.20 -17.13
CA TYR A 95 -22.58 0.73 -18.41
C TYR A 95 -21.45 0.42 -19.41
N GLN A 96 -21.63 -0.64 -20.19
CA GLN A 96 -20.69 -1.05 -21.24
C GLN A 96 -21.45 -1.48 -22.50
N ALA A 97 -21.09 -0.90 -23.66
CA ALA A 97 -21.62 -1.23 -24.98
C ALA A 97 -20.44 -1.51 -25.94
N GLY A 98 -20.09 -2.79 -26.12
CA GLY A 98 -18.87 -3.18 -26.82
C GLY A 98 -17.61 -2.64 -26.12
N GLU A 99 -16.80 -1.89 -26.87
CA GLU A 99 -15.61 -1.17 -26.34
C GLU A 99 -15.97 0.16 -25.63
N TYR A 100 -17.20 0.65 -25.78
CA TYR A 100 -17.63 1.90 -25.16
C TYR A 100 -18.03 1.68 -23.70
N ILE A 101 -17.42 2.45 -22.79
CA ILE A 101 -17.65 2.36 -21.36
C ILE A 101 -18.15 3.73 -20.85
N HIS A 102 -19.36 3.77 -20.29
CA HIS A 102 -19.90 4.94 -19.58
C HIS A 102 -19.78 4.70 -18.07
N ARG A 103 -19.04 5.57 -17.40
CA ARG A 103 -18.73 5.48 -15.96
C ARG A 103 -19.30 6.67 -15.22
#